data_AF-A0A2K5DCL8-F1
#
_entry.id   AF-A0A2K5DCL8-F1
#
_cell.length_a   1.000
_cell.length_b   1.000
_cell.length_c   1.000
_cell.angle_alpha   90.00
_cell.angle_beta   90.00
_cell.angle_gamma   90.00
#
_symmetry.space_group_name_H-M   'P 1'
#
loop_
_entity.id
_entity.type
_entity.pdbx_description
1 polymer ?
#
loop_
_entity_poly.entity_id
_entity_poly.type
_entity_poly.pdbx_seq_one_letter_code
_entity_poly.pdbx_strand_id
1 'polypeptide(L)'
;MRSWCLCQICTCGRHHCPHGTTRIYENSGVFCPTTEYLEKYPMYDNVLPPQSLKPKQEIRACCGKMEGITTFKSDYRPYEIVKQPRHVPEEYKPKEGKIDLGTTYKRDFNSYKVQPVAIVQPLERQQVKKGKLDTVPTYKGD
;
A
#
# COMPACT_ATOMS: atom_id res chain seq x y z
N MET A 1 103.12 68.83 0.76
CA MET A 1 103.18 70.22 1.23
C MET A 1 101.84 70.54 1.90
N ARG A 2 101.80 70.69 3.23
CA ARG A 2 100.55 71.00 3.95
C ARG A 2 100.30 72.51 3.86
N SER A 3 99.27 72.92 3.11
CA SER A 3 98.84 74.31 3.05
C SER A 3 98.15 74.69 4.35
N TRP A 4 98.77 75.56 5.15
CA TRP A 4 98.15 76.14 6.33
C TRP A 4 96.96 77.00 5.90
N CYS A 5 95.76 76.72 6.41
CA CYS A 5 94.58 77.53 6.12
C CYS A 5 94.58 78.81 6.98
N LEU A 6 94.19 79.92 6.37
CA LEU A 6 94.04 81.23 7.03
C LEU A 6 93.06 81.21 8.22
N CYS A 7 92.20 80.18 8.32
CA CYS A 7 91.31 79.92 9.45
C CYS A 7 92.05 79.74 10.79
N GLN A 8 93.29 79.26 10.79
CA GLN A 8 94.05 79.05 12.03
C GLN A 8 94.68 80.32 12.60
N ILE A 9 94.62 81.43 11.84
CA ILE A 9 95.32 82.68 12.17
C ILE A 9 94.35 83.87 12.24
N CYS A 10 93.22 83.84 11.50
CA CYS A 10 92.24 84.93 11.49
C CYS A 10 90.87 84.51 12.05
N THR A 11 90.42 85.19 13.12
CA THR A 11 89.05 85.10 13.67
C THR A 11 88.06 86.02 12.98
N CYS A 12 88.50 86.75 11.95
CA CYS A 12 87.74 87.78 11.24
C CYS A 12 86.55 87.27 10.39
N GLY A 13 86.38 85.95 10.24
CA GLY A 13 85.19 85.30 9.64
C GLY A 13 84.90 85.61 8.16
N ARG A 14 85.68 86.48 7.51
CA ARG A 14 85.50 86.91 6.11
C ARG A 14 86.61 86.38 5.21
N HIS A 15 86.80 85.07 5.17
CA HIS A 15 87.64 84.43 4.17
C HIS A 15 86.91 83.22 3.59
N HIS A 16 87.07 83.01 2.29
CA HIS A 16 86.53 81.84 1.62
C HIS A 16 87.51 80.69 1.80
N CYS A 17 87.17 79.72 2.66
CA CYS A 17 87.93 78.48 2.79
C CYS A 17 87.20 77.36 2.03
N PRO A 18 87.90 76.56 1.20
CA PRO A 18 87.32 75.39 0.55
C PRO A 18 87.05 74.22 1.50
N HIS A 19 87.49 74.31 2.78
CA HIS A 19 87.25 73.32 3.81
C HIS A 19 86.07 73.73 4.71
N GLY A 20 84.85 73.32 4.35
CA GLY A 20 83.70 73.29 5.25
C GLY A 20 83.02 74.65 5.54
N THR A 21 81.70 74.63 5.54
CA THR A 21 80.83 75.78 5.80
C THR A 21 81.08 76.40 7.19
N THR A 22 81.50 77.66 7.22
CA THR A 22 81.68 78.49 8.43
C THR A 22 80.35 79.06 8.94
N ARG A 23 79.29 78.25 9.05
CA ARG A 23 78.05 78.68 9.72
C ARG A 23 78.08 78.31 11.19
N ILE A 24 78.10 79.33 12.04
CA ILE A 24 78.15 79.27 13.51
C ILE A 24 76.76 78.95 14.11
N TYR A 25 75.70 78.94 13.29
CA TYR A 25 74.38 78.45 13.67
C TYR A 25 74.09 77.12 12.97
N GLU A 26 74.74 76.06 13.44
CA GLU A 26 74.09 74.75 13.47
C GLU A 26 73.13 74.80 14.66
N ASN A 27 71.83 74.98 14.37
CA ASN A 27 70.81 74.90 15.38
C ASN A 27 70.81 73.46 15.95
N SER A 28 71.55 73.27 17.03
CA SER A 28 71.46 72.17 17.99
C SER A 28 70.17 72.27 18.82
N GLY A 29 69.06 72.57 18.15
CA GLY A 29 67.74 72.36 18.71
C GLY A 29 67.37 70.92 18.41
N VAL A 30 67.08 70.14 19.46
CA VAL A 30 66.39 68.86 19.30
C VAL A 30 65.17 69.13 18.43
N PHE A 31 65.21 68.66 17.18
CA PHE A 31 64.06 68.74 16.29
C PHE A 31 63.04 67.75 16.84
N CYS A 32 62.18 68.18 17.76
CA CYS A 32 61.05 67.40 18.22
C CYS A 32 60.05 67.35 17.06
N PRO A 33 59.99 66.26 16.26
CA PRO A 33 59.13 66.21 15.09
C PRO A 33 57.66 65.97 15.47
N THR A 34 57.38 65.75 16.76
CA THR A 34 56.06 65.52 17.32
C THR A 34 55.43 66.86 17.70
N THR A 35 54.36 67.22 16.99
CA THR A 35 53.54 68.38 17.33
C THR A 35 52.61 68.03 18.49
N GLU A 36 52.16 69.06 19.24
CA GLU A 36 51.17 68.91 20.32
C GLU A 36 49.93 68.11 19.87
N TYR A 37 49.58 68.21 18.59
CA TYR A 37 48.47 67.49 17.98
C TYR A 37 48.67 65.97 17.96
N LEU A 38 49.87 65.50 17.61
CA LEU A 38 50.18 64.06 17.56
C LEU A 38 50.26 63.44 18.96
N GLU A 39 50.72 64.20 19.97
CA GLU A 39 50.68 63.75 21.36
C GLU A 39 49.26 63.69 21.92
N LYS A 40 48.42 64.67 21.57
CA LYS A 40 47.05 64.76 22.10
C LYS A 40 46.07 63.78 21.42
N TYR A 41 46.29 63.44 20.15
CA TYR A 41 45.42 62.57 19.37
C TYR A 41 46.20 61.43 18.69
N PRO A 42 46.68 60.45 19.46
CA PRO A 42 47.23 59.23 18.88
C PRO A 42 46.15 58.49 18.08
N MET A 43 46.54 57.81 17.00
CA MET A 43 45.65 56.88 16.31
C MET A 43 45.30 55.76 17.27
N TYR A 44 44.04 55.69 17.70
CA TYR A 44 43.54 54.60 18.51
C TYR A 44 43.61 53.31 17.69
N ASP A 45 44.18 52.26 18.27
CA ASP A 45 44.16 50.93 17.68
C ASP A 45 42.72 50.46 17.44
N ASN A 46 42.55 49.48 16.54
CA ASN A 46 41.24 48.88 16.25
C ASN A 46 40.68 48.17 17.49
N VAL A 47 40.03 48.93 18.37
CA VAL A 47 39.35 48.39 19.56
C VAL A 47 38.17 47.58 19.08
N LEU A 48 38.19 46.28 19.38
CA LEU A 48 37.06 45.41 19.08
C LEU A 48 35.82 45.91 19.83
N PRO A 49 34.65 46.00 19.16
CA PRO A 49 33.41 46.35 19.83
C PRO A 49 33.15 45.42 21.03
N PRO A 50 32.56 45.94 22.12
CA PRO A 50 32.15 45.12 23.25
C PRO A 50 31.24 43.96 22.81
N GLN A 51 31.48 42.77 23.37
CA GLN A 51 30.63 41.61 23.10
C GLN A 51 29.21 41.87 23.63
N SER A 52 28.20 41.60 22.81
CA SER A 52 26.81 41.78 23.24
C SER A 52 26.44 40.72 24.27
N LEU A 53 25.94 41.14 25.44
CA LEU A 53 25.29 40.26 26.42
C LEU A 53 23.86 39.84 26.00
N LYS A 54 23.44 40.21 24.79
CA LYS A 54 22.15 39.82 24.25
C LYS A 54 22.15 38.31 24.04
N PRO A 55 21.13 37.58 24.53
CA PRO A 55 21.01 36.16 24.26
C PRO A 55 20.93 35.95 22.75
N LYS A 56 21.76 35.04 22.24
CA LYS A 56 21.72 34.66 20.83
C LYS A 56 20.41 33.93 20.59
N GLN A 57 19.67 34.32 19.55
CA GLN A 57 18.45 33.64 19.17
C GLN A 57 18.81 32.26 18.60
N GLU A 58 18.74 31.24 19.44
CA GLU A 58 18.83 29.86 19.01
C GLU A 58 17.48 29.47 18.37
N ILE A 59 17.49 29.22 17.05
CA ILE A 59 16.33 28.65 16.38
C ILE A 59 16.22 27.20 16.86
N ARG A 60 15.32 26.97 17.82
CA ARG A 60 14.96 25.61 18.21
C ARG A 60 14.12 25.03 17.07
N ALA A 61 14.72 24.14 16.29
CA ALA A 61 13.96 23.32 15.36
C ALA A 61 12.94 22.52 16.15
N CYS A 62 11.66 22.63 15.80
CA CYS A 62 10.63 21.77 16.37
C CYS A 62 10.91 20.34 15.90
N CYS A 63 11.42 19.49 16.79
CA CYS A 63 11.70 18.08 16.53
C CYS A 63 10.50 17.18 16.85
N GLY A 64 9.29 17.73 16.92
CA GLY A 64 8.06 16.98 17.13
C GLY A 64 7.82 16.02 15.96
N LYS A 65 7.73 14.71 16.24
CA LYS A 65 7.33 13.72 15.23
C LYS A 65 5.82 13.86 14.98
N MET A 66 5.41 13.85 13.72
CA MET A 66 3.99 13.80 13.36
C MET A 66 3.41 12.43 13.70
N GLU A 67 2.25 12.38 14.37
CA GLU A 67 1.62 11.15 14.85
C GLU A 67 1.20 10.20 13.71
N GLY A 68 1.06 10.70 12.47
CA GLY A 68 0.77 9.89 11.29
C GLY A 68 -0.59 9.17 11.33
N ILE A 69 -1.45 9.51 12.28
CA ILE A 69 -2.81 8.99 12.40
C ILE A 69 -3.72 9.97 11.67
N THR A 70 -4.26 9.54 10.54
CA THR A 70 -5.28 10.29 9.81
C THR A 70 -6.66 10.01 10.40
N THR A 71 -7.60 10.94 10.23
CA THR A 71 -9.02 10.74 10.60
C THR A 71 -9.58 9.47 9.95
N PHE A 72 -9.21 9.19 8.71
CA PHE A 72 -9.60 7.95 8.05
C PHE A 72 -9.14 6.69 8.82
N LYS A 73 -7.90 6.69 9.30
CA LYS A 73 -7.33 5.54 10.04
C LYS A 73 -7.90 5.43 11.46
N SER A 74 -8.30 6.53 12.09
CA SER A 74 -8.99 6.49 13.39
C SER A 74 -10.42 6.01 13.25
N ASP A 75 -11.14 6.50 12.24
CA ASP A 75 -12.60 6.39 12.16
C ASP A 75 -13.05 5.12 11.44
N TYR A 76 -12.27 4.65 10.45
CA TYR A 76 -12.60 3.46 9.65
C TYR A 76 -11.77 2.25 10.09
N ARG A 77 -12.17 1.66 11.22
CA ARG A 77 -11.61 0.40 11.70
C ARG A 77 -12.51 -0.79 11.32
N PRO A 78 -11.94 -1.97 11.05
CA PRO A 78 -12.75 -3.16 10.84
C PRO A 78 -13.53 -3.48 12.11
N TYR A 79 -14.85 -3.57 11.99
CA TYR A 79 -15.73 -4.01 13.07
C TYR A 79 -15.91 -5.53 13.02
N GLU A 80 -16.07 -6.14 14.19
CA GLU A 80 -16.43 -7.56 14.29
C GLU A 80 -17.86 -7.76 13.78
N ILE A 81 -17.99 -8.43 12.63
CA ILE A 81 -19.28 -8.74 12.03
C ILE A 81 -19.79 -10.05 12.63
N VAL A 82 -20.71 -9.95 13.60
CA VAL A 82 -21.41 -11.12 14.12
C VAL A 82 -22.46 -11.56 13.11
N LYS A 83 -22.52 -12.86 12.81
CA LYS A 83 -23.57 -13.42 11.94
C LYS A 83 -24.91 -13.23 12.63
N GLN A 84 -25.87 -12.63 11.93
CA GLN A 84 -27.23 -12.49 12.43
C GLN A 84 -27.81 -13.89 12.72
N PRO A 85 -28.43 -14.12 13.89
CA PRO A 85 -29.10 -15.38 14.17
C PRO A 85 -30.19 -15.59 13.12
N ARG A 86 -30.09 -16.70 12.39
CA ARG A 86 -31.09 -17.10 11.39
C ARG A 86 -32.08 -18.04 12.06
N HIS A 87 -33.36 -17.88 11.72
CA HIS A 87 -34.38 -18.85 12.10
C HIS A 87 -34.09 -20.20 11.42
N VAL A 88 -33.99 -21.26 12.21
CA VAL A 88 -33.90 -22.64 11.70
C VAL A 88 -35.33 -23.17 11.62
N PRO A 89 -35.84 -23.52 10.42
CA PRO A 89 -37.17 -24.10 10.30
C PRO A 89 -37.23 -25.44 11.04
N GLU A 90 -38.33 -25.69 11.74
CA GLU A 90 -38.56 -26.99 12.37
C GLU A 90 -38.63 -28.09 11.32
N GLU A 91 -38.06 -29.26 11.64
CA GLU A 91 -38.16 -30.45 10.80
C GLU A 91 -39.62 -30.89 10.70
N TYR A 92 -40.07 -31.18 9.47
CA TYR A 92 -41.43 -31.62 9.22
C TYR A 92 -41.69 -32.98 9.88
N LYS A 93 -42.67 -33.02 10.79
CA LYS A 93 -43.18 -34.25 11.40
C LYS A 93 -44.45 -34.68 10.65
N PRO A 94 -44.41 -35.75 9.83
CA PRO A 94 -45.62 -36.25 9.18
C PRO A 94 -46.64 -36.68 10.25
N LYS A 95 -47.92 -36.41 9.98
CA LYS A 95 -48.99 -36.85 10.87
C LYS A 95 -49.04 -38.37 10.91
N GLU A 96 -49.08 -38.93 12.11
CA GLU A 96 -49.31 -40.35 12.30
C GLU A 96 -50.76 -40.68 11.94
N GLY A 97 -50.95 -41.50 10.91
CA GLY A 97 -52.27 -41.89 10.46
C GLY A 97 -52.16 -42.95 9.37
N LYS A 98 -52.95 -44.02 9.50
CA LYS A 98 -53.07 -45.03 8.45
C LYS A 98 -54.10 -44.53 7.45
N ILE A 99 -53.64 -44.08 6.29
CA ILE A 99 -54.52 -43.76 5.16
C ILE A 99 -54.97 -45.06 4.47
N ASP A 100 -56.26 -45.16 4.11
CA ASP A 100 -56.74 -46.26 3.27
C ASP A 100 -56.26 -46.01 1.83
N LEU A 101 -55.30 -46.82 1.38
CA LEU A 101 -54.75 -46.78 0.01
C LEU A 101 -55.62 -47.57 -0.98
N GLY A 102 -56.75 -48.11 -0.55
CA GLY A 102 -57.69 -48.83 -1.39
C GLY A 102 -58.42 -47.91 -2.37
N THR A 103 -58.10 -48.01 -3.65
CA THR A 103 -58.90 -47.36 -4.70
C THR A 103 -60.16 -48.17 -5.00
N THR A 104 -61.24 -47.51 -5.38
CA THR A 104 -62.48 -48.16 -5.84
C THR A 104 -62.21 -49.17 -6.96
N TYR A 105 -61.33 -48.80 -7.90
CA TYR A 105 -60.90 -49.69 -8.99
C TYR A 105 -60.37 -51.04 -8.50
N LYS A 106 -59.49 -51.06 -7.48
CA LYS A 106 -58.95 -52.31 -6.91
C LYS A 106 -60.01 -53.14 -6.17
N ARG A 107 -61.07 -52.51 -5.65
CA ARG A 107 -62.16 -53.20 -4.96
C ARG A 107 -63.13 -53.83 -5.96
N ASP A 108 -63.41 -53.11 -7.03
CA ASP A 108 -64.50 -53.43 -7.97
C ASP A 108 -64.04 -54.32 -9.13
N PHE A 109 -62.80 -54.18 -9.59
CA PHE A 109 -62.27 -54.91 -10.75
C PHE A 109 -61.27 -55.99 -10.35
N ASN A 110 -61.81 -57.14 -9.93
CA ASN A 110 -61.01 -58.33 -9.61
C ASN A 110 -60.96 -59.30 -10.80
N SER A 111 -59.83 -60.00 -10.97
CA SER A 111 -59.72 -61.07 -11.96
C SER A 111 -60.57 -62.27 -11.53
N TYR A 112 -61.58 -62.62 -12.31
CA TYR A 112 -62.40 -63.81 -12.08
C TYR A 112 -61.80 -65.03 -12.79
N LYS A 113 -61.76 -66.17 -12.10
CA LYS A 113 -61.41 -67.45 -12.73
C LYS A 113 -62.61 -67.94 -13.53
N VAL A 114 -62.57 -67.75 -14.85
CA VAL A 114 -63.58 -68.28 -15.76
C VAL A 114 -63.20 -69.71 -16.13
N GLN A 115 -64.13 -70.66 -16.01
CA GLN A 115 -63.90 -72.02 -16.49
C GLN A 115 -64.04 -72.06 -18.01
N PRO A 116 -63.16 -72.78 -18.73
CA PRO A 116 -63.28 -72.93 -20.17
C PRO A 116 -64.59 -73.66 -20.48
N VAL A 117 -65.37 -73.12 -21.43
CA VAL A 117 -66.60 -73.75 -21.90
C VAL A 117 -66.23 -75.01 -22.68
N ALA A 118 -66.87 -76.13 -22.33
CA ALA A 118 -66.69 -77.38 -23.04
C ALA A 118 -67.20 -77.23 -24.48
N ILE A 119 -66.32 -77.43 -25.46
CA ILE A 119 -66.69 -77.47 -26.87
C ILE A 119 -67.39 -78.81 -27.13
N VAL A 120 -68.67 -78.76 -27.52
CA VAL A 120 -69.42 -79.96 -27.91
C VAL A 120 -69.00 -80.37 -29.32
N GLN A 121 -67.91 -81.12 -29.43
CA GLN A 121 -67.50 -81.73 -30.68
C GLN A 121 -68.15 -83.12 -30.82
N PRO A 122 -68.83 -83.43 -31.93
CA PRO A 122 -69.39 -84.76 -32.14
C PRO A 122 -68.27 -85.80 -32.17
N LEU A 123 -68.34 -86.76 -31.24
CA LEU A 123 -67.43 -87.90 -31.17
C LEU A 123 -67.83 -88.88 -32.28
N GLU A 124 -67.09 -88.83 -33.40
CA GLU A 124 -67.18 -89.74 -34.54
C GLU A 124 -68.49 -89.73 -35.35
N ARG A 125 -68.37 -89.43 -36.65
CA ARG A 125 -69.42 -89.75 -37.62
C ARG A 125 -69.43 -91.26 -37.82
N GLN A 126 -70.40 -91.97 -37.25
CA GLN A 126 -70.57 -93.39 -37.49
C GLN A 126 -70.64 -93.66 -39.00
N GLN A 127 -69.65 -94.39 -39.53
CA GLN A 127 -69.64 -94.79 -40.92
C GLN A 127 -70.68 -95.90 -41.09
N VAL A 128 -71.76 -95.61 -41.82
CA VAL A 128 -72.84 -96.58 -42.08
C VAL A 128 -72.24 -97.82 -42.75
N LYS A 129 -72.37 -98.98 -42.12
CA LYS A 129 -71.95 -100.27 -42.70
C LYS A 129 -72.78 -100.52 -43.96
N LYS A 130 -72.15 -100.52 -45.13
CA LYS A 130 -72.80 -100.92 -46.38
C LYS A 130 -73.05 -102.43 -46.34
N GLY A 131 -74.31 -102.84 -46.19
CA GLY A 131 -74.70 -104.25 -46.32
C GLY A 131 -74.34 -104.76 -47.70
N LYS A 132 -73.80 -105.98 -47.78
CA LYS A 132 -73.48 -106.62 -49.06
C LYS A 132 -74.79 -107.09 -49.69
N LEU A 133 -75.12 -106.53 -50.85
CA LEU A 133 -76.38 -106.79 -51.55
C LEU A 133 -76.12 -107.88 -52.59
N ASP A 134 -76.35 -109.13 -52.22
CA ASP A 134 -76.18 -110.28 -53.10
C ASP A 134 -77.49 -110.55 -53.85
N THR A 135 -77.74 -109.81 -54.93
CA THR A 135 -78.85 -110.09 -55.86
C THR A 135 -78.36 -110.94 -57.02
N VAL A 136 -78.91 -112.15 -57.15
CA VAL A 136 -78.74 -112.97 -58.35
C VAL A 136 -79.87 -112.62 -59.33
N PRO A 137 -79.56 -112.10 -60.54
CA PRO A 137 -80.58 -111.72 -61.51
C PRO A 137 -81.29 -112.95 -62.09
N THR A 138 -82.60 -112.82 -62.34
CA THR A 138 -83.52 -113.92 -62.68
C THR A 138 -83.09 -114.75 -63.90
N TYR A 139 -82.43 -114.15 -64.89
CA TYR A 139 -81.98 -114.85 -66.11
C TYR A 139 -80.90 -115.92 -65.86
N LYS A 140 -80.21 -115.89 -64.71
CA LYS A 140 -79.19 -116.88 -64.35
C LYS A 140 -79.81 -118.20 -63.85
N GLY A 141 -81.14 -118.25 -63.65
CA GLY A 141 -81.90 -119.42 -63.22
C GLY A 141 -82.74 -120.08 -64.33
N ASP A 142 -82.67 -119.59 -65.56
CA ASP A 142 -83.27 -120.19 -66.76
C ASP A 142 -82.20 -120.92 -67.60
#